data_AF-A0A953NQ59-F1
#
_entry.id   AF-A0A953NQ59-F1
#
_cell.length_a   1.000
_cell.length_b   1.000
_cell.length_c   1.000
_cell.angle_alpha   90.00
_cell.angle_beta   90.00
_cell.angle_gamma   90.00
#
_symmetry.space_group_name_H-M   'P 1'
#
loop_
_entity.id
_entity.type
_entity.pdbx_description
1 polymer ?
#
loop_
_entity_poly.entity_id
_entity_poly.type
_entity_poly.pdbx_seq_one_letter_code
_entity_poly.pdbx_strand_id
1 'polypeptide(L)'
;MISKRSRWATMVFVCVAGLGCISAGEREQVFRGEIGDSQCALNVHSLSRSHAEMMKRRDVGTTPAECARYCVKYLGGVFVLQVKNKVYRLDNQELAEKHVGEKAKVTGVLDPKTNTIAVHSIEPIK
;
A
#
# COMPACT_ATOMS: atom_id res chain seq x y z
N MET A 1 -0.40 -64.45 47.86
CA MET A 1 -0.34 -63.02 47.47
C MET A 1 -0.29 -62.95 45.94
N ILE A 2 -1.23 -62.22 45.35
CA ILE A 2 -1.45 -62.05 43.89
C ILE A 2 -0.93 -60.66 43.48
N SER A 3 -0.15 -60.56 42.40
CA SER A 3 -0.22 -59.44 41.43
C SER A 3 0.52 -59.84 40.14
N LYS A 4 -0.21 -60.22 39.08
CA LYS A 4 -0.77 -59.39 37.99
C LYS A 4 0.29 -58.80 37.05
N ARG A 5 0.55 -59.56 35.97
CA ARG A 5 1.14 -59.09 34.71
C ARG A 5 0.22 -58.04 34.07
N SER A 6 0.77 -56.92 33.63
CA SER A 6 0.01 -55.89 32.91
C SER A 6 0.68 -55.60 31.58
N ARG A 7 0.00 -56.02 30.50
CA ARG A 7 0.31 -55.74 29.10
C ARG A 7 -0.20 -54.33 28.82
N TRP A 8 0.69 -53.38 28.54
CA TRP A 8 0.26 -52.06 28.09
C TRP A 8 0.39 -52.00 26.58
N ALA A 9 -0.79 -52.04 25.97
CA ALA A 9 -1.00 -52.01 24.54
C ALA A 9 -0.56 -50.66 23.94
N THR A 10 0.15 -50.77 22.83
CA THR A 10 0.41 -49.72 21.86
C THR A 10 -0.90 -49.06 21.43
N MET A 11 -1.03 -47.74 21.58
CA MET A 11 -2.12 -46.97 20.98
C MET A 11 -1.51 -45.78 20.24
N VAL A 12 -1.29 -45.97 18.94
CA VAL A 12 -0.90 -44.92 17.99
C VAL A 12 -2.15 -44.11 17.67
N PHE A 13 -2.20 -42.86 18.11
CA PHE A 13 -3.18 -41.88 17.64
C PHE A 13 -2.61 -41.17 16.40
N VAL A 14 -3.10 -41.54 15.21
CA VAL A 14 -2.88 -40.76 13.98
C VAL A 14 -4.01 -39.73 13.88
N CYS A 15 -3.75 -38.51 14.33
CA CYS A 15 -4.61 -37.36 14.06
C CYS A 15 -4.30 -36.82 12.65
N VAL A 16 -5.09 -37.22 11.65
CA VAL A 16 -5.09 -36.56 10.34
C VAL A 16 -5.82 -35.23 10.48
N ALA A 17 -5.07 -34.16 10.78
CA ALA A 17 -5.57 -32.80 10.70
C ALA A 17 -5.60 -32.36 9.23
N GLY A 18 -6.80 -32.28 8.66
CA GLY A 18 -7.03 -31.71 7.33
C GLY A 18 -6.62 -30.24 7.33
N LEU A 19 -5.53 -29.94 6.62
CA LEU A 19 -5.04 -28.59 6.40
C LEU A 19 -5.94 -27.91 5.34
N GLY A 20 -7.06 -27.34 5.79
CA GLY A 20 -7.89 -26.47 4.95
C GLY A 20 -7.16 -25.16 4.71
N CYS A 21 -6.57 -24.98 3.53
CA CYS A 21 -5.99 -23.71 3.10
C CYS A 21 -7.13 -22.70 2.87
N ILE A 22 -7.45 -21.87 3.85
CA ILE A 22 -8.26 -20.67 3.63
C ILE A 22 -7.37 -19.69 2.86
N SER A 23 -7.51 -19.66 1.53
CA SER A 23 -6.94 -18.59 0.72
C SER A 23 -7.70 -17.30 1.06
N ALA A 24 -7.12 -16.47 1.93
CA ALA A 24 -7.56 -15.10 2.13
C ALA A 24 -7.27 -14.31 0.84
N GLY A 25 -8.20 -14.37 -0.12
CA GLY A 25 -8.13 -13.55 -1.33
C GLY A 25 -8.11 -12.09 -0.92
N GLU A 26 -7.10 -11.34 -1.36
CA GLU A 26 -7.01 -9.91 -1.08
C GLU A 26 -8.22 -9.21 -1.72
N ARG A 27 -9.04 -8.57 -0.87
CA ARG A 27 -10.31 -7.98 -1.30
C ARG A 27 -10.09 -6.58 -1.88
N GLU A 28 -10.85 -6.27 -2.93
CA GLU A 28 -10.94 -4.93 -3.49
C GLU A 28 -11.46 -3.94 -2.43
N GLN A 29 -10.86 -2.76 -2.40
CA GLN A 29 -11.11 -1.70 -1.43
C GLN A 29 -11.08 -0.34 -2.12
N VAL A 30 -11.74 0.62 -1.47
CA VAL A 30 -11.75 2.02 -1.90
C VAL A 30 -10.93 2.86 -0.93
N PHE A 31 -9.92 3.54 -1.47
CA PHE A 31 -9.04 4.44 -0.75
C PHE A 31 -9.33 5.88 -1.18
N ARG A 32 -9.23 6.82 -0.25
CA ARG A 32 -9.46 8.24 -0.51
C ARG A 32 -8.30 9.05 0.04
N GLY A 33 -7.65 9.82 -0.82
CA GLY A 33 -6.44 10.55 -0.47
C GLY A 33 -6.03 11.52 -1.55
N GLU A 34 -4.84 12.07 -1.43
CA GLU A 34 -4.22 12.91 -2.45
C GLU A 34 -3.17 12.11 -3.21
N ILE A 35 -3.15 12.26 -4.54
CA ILE A 35 -2.13 11.62 -5.37
C ILE A 35 -0.96 12.58 -5.50
N GLY A 36 0.21 12.12 -5.06
CA GLY A 36 1.46 12.89 -5.06
C GLY A 36 2.66 12.00 -5.36
N ASP A 37 3.86 12.45 -4.96
CA ASP A 37 5.10 11.68 -5.11
C ASP A 37 5.62 11.14 -3.77
N SER A 38 6.40 10.07 -3.84
CA SER A 38 6.98 9.41 -2.67
C SER A 38 7.88 10.31 -1.83
N GLN A 39 8.65 11.21 -2.45
CA GLN A 39 9.68 11.99 -1.75
C GLN A 39 9.05 13.05 -0.85
N CYS A 40 8.00 13.72 -1.33
CA CYS A 40 7.23 14.65 -0.50
C CYS A 40 6.39 13.87 0.51
N ALA A 41 5.64 12.85 0.07
CA ALA A 41 4.71 12.12 0.94
C ALA A 41 5.38 11.36 2.10
N LEU A 42 6.62 10.92 1.94
CA LEU A 42 7.38 10.15 2.95
C LEU A 42 8.36 10.99 3.78
N ASN A 43 8.29 12.33 3.71
CA ASN A 43 9.22 13.21 4.41
C ASN A 43 10.70 12.97 4.03
N VAL A 44 10.96 12.81 2.73
CA VAL A 44 12.33 12.81 2.20
C VAL A 44 12.73 14.21 1.77
N HIS A 45 11.84 14.90 1.04
CA HIS A 45 12.04 16.27 0.55
C HIS A 45 11.08 17.30 1.17
N SER A 46 10.16 16.89 2.05
CA SER A 46 9.21 17.80 2.72
C SER A 46 8.94 17.38 4.16
N LEU A 47 9.29 18.25 5.12
CA LEU A 47 9.00 18.04 6.54
C LEU A 47 7.51 17.96 6.84
N SER A 48 6.68 18.70 6.10
CA SER A 48 5.21 18.69 6.26
C SER A 48 4.51 17.51 5.58
N ARG A 49 5.25 16.66 4.84
CA ARG A 49 4.68 15.61 3.99
C ARG A 49 3.69 16.17 2.95
N SER A 50 4.07 17.29 2.33
CA SER A 50 3.26 17.99 1.33
C SER A 50 4.17 18.70 0.31
N HIS A 51 3.60 19.32 -0.72
CA HIS A 51 4.37 20.15 -1.66
C HIS A 51 4.62 21.58 -1.15
N ALA A 52 4.12 21.96 0.03
CA ALA A 52 4.06 23.35 0.47
C ALA A 52 5.44 24.04 0.53
N GLU A 53 6.49 23.35 1.00
CA GLU A 53 7.84 23.91 1.06
C GLU A 53 8.44 24.11 -0.34
N MET A 54 8.22 23.15 -1.24
CA MET A 54 8.74 23.22 -2.61
C MET A 54 8.07 24.35 -3.40
N MET A 55 6.77 24.55 -3.19
CA MET A 55 6.03 25.65 -3.82
C MET A 55 6.51 27.04 -3.39
N LYS A 56 7.11 27.17 -2.20
CA LYS A 56 7.73 28.43 -1.76
C LYS A 56 9.05 28.70 -2.47
N ARG A 57 9.79 27.66 -2.85
CA ARG A 57 11.11 27.76 -3.50
C ARG A 57 11.02 27.90 -5.01
N ARG A 58 9.98 27.35 -5.65
CA ARG A 58 9.71 27.41 -7.09
C ARG A 58 10.84 26.88 -7.99
N ASP A 59 11.66 25.96 -7.47
CA ASP A 59 12.80 25.34 -8.17
C ASP A 59 12.40 24.11 -8.99
N VAL A 60 11.32 23.41 -8.60
CA VAL A 60 10.87 22.13 -9.21
C VAL A 60 9.48 22.18 -9.85
N GLY A 61 8.86 23.37 -9.92
CA GLY A 61 7.53 23.58 -10.48
C GLY A 61 6.77 24.70 -9.78
N THR A 62 5.59 25.04 -10.32
CA THR A 62 4.69 26.07 -9.77
C THR A 62 3.41 25.49 -9.15
N THR A 63 3.14 24.21 -9.41
CA THR A 63 2.00 23.48 -8.84
C THR A 63 2.42 22.16 -8.18
N PRO A 64 1.62 21.62 -7.24
CA PRO A 64 1.83 20.28 -6.69
C PRO A 64 1.98 19.19 -7.77
N ALA A 65 1.16 19.28 -8.82
CA ALA A 65 1.19 18.34 -9.94
C ALA A 65 2.52 18.39 -10.72
N GLU A 66 3.01 19.58 -11.03
CA GLU A 66 4.30 19.76 -11.69
C GLU A 66 5.45 19.24 -10.83
N CYS A 67 5.44 19.57 -9.53
CA CYS A 67 6.47 19.11 -8.58
C CYS A 67 6.53 17.58 -8.51
N ALA A 68 5.37 16.93 -8.37
CA ALA A 68 5.32 15.48 -8.29
C ALA A 68 5.72 14.81 -9.61
N ARG A 69 5.29 15.34 -10.77
CA ARG A 69 5.76 14.84 -12.09
C ARG A 69 7.26 15.00 -12.26
N TYR A 70 7.82 16.15 -11.85
CA TYR A 70 9.26 16.37 -11.87
C TYR A 70 10.00 15.34 -10.98
N CYS A 71 9.48 15.10 -9.77
CA CYS A 71 10.04 14.13 -8.84
C CYS A 71 10.10 12.72 -9.43
N VAL A 72 9.01 12.22 -10.00
CA VAL A 72 8.98 10.89 -10.62
C VAL A 72 9.91 10.83 -11.84
N LYS A 73 9.91 11.87 -12.67
CA LYS A 73 10.68 11.88 -13.92
C LYS A 73 12.20 12.00 -13.71
N TYR A 74 12.64 12.79 -12.72
CA TYR A 74 14.04 13.18 -12.59
C TYR A 74 14.70 12.82 -11.26
N LEU A 75 13.93 12.56 -10.21
CA LEU A 75 14.45 12.28 -8.86
C LEU A 75 14.27 10.82 -8.43
N GLY A 76 13.75 9.97 -9.32
CA GLY A 76 13.55 8.54 -9.06
C GLY A 76 12.41 8.24 -8.08
N GLY A 77 11.50 9.19 -7.87
CA GLY A 77 10.30 8.99 -7.07
C GLY A 77 9.26 8.14 -7.80
N VAL A 78 8.18 7.80 -7.10
CA VAL A 78 6.99 7.15 -7.68
C VAL A 78 5.73 7.88 -7.25
N PHE A 79 4.67 7.76 -8.04
CA PHE A 79 3.34 8.23 -7.67
C PHE A 79 2.75 7.36 -6.56
N VAL A 80 2.18 8.03 -5.57
CA VAL A 80 1.62 7.43 -4.36
C VAL A 80 0.29 8.06 -4.02
N LEU A 81 -0.55 7.33 -3.30
CA LEU A 81 -1.74 7.85 -2.65
C LEU A 81 -1.43 8.12 -1.17
N GLN A 82 -1.51 9.38 -0.76
CA GLN A 82 -1.38 9.79 0.62
C GLN A 82 -2.76 9.84 1.30
N VAL A 83 -2.97 9.00 2.31
CA VAL A 83 -4.19 8.91 3.12
C VAL A 83 -3.85 9.26 4.56
N LYS A 84 -4.07 10.52 4.95
CA LYS A 84 -3.64 11.06 6.26
C LYS A 84 -2.13 10.83 6.44
N ASN A 85 -1.76 9.94 7.37
CA ASN A 85 -0.37 9.60 7.69
C ASN A 85 0.13 8.33 6.98
N LYS A 86 -0.70 7.69 6.15
CA LYS A 86 -0.34 6.50 5.38
C LYS A 86 -0.03 6.90 3.94
N VAL A 87 0.93 6.20 3.34
CA VAL A 87 1.34 6.39 1.95
C VAL A 87 1.31 5.03 1.29
N TYR A 88 0.59 4.92 0.18
CA TYR A 88 0.49 3.70 -0.59
C TYR A 88 1.09 3.92 -1.96
N ARG A 89 1.97 3.01 -2.39
CA ARG A 89 2.44 3.02 -3.78
C ARG A 89 1.29 2.63 -4.69
N LEU A 90 1.18 3.28 -5.84
CA LEU A 90 0.24 2.88 -6.89
C LEU A 90 1.02 2.05 -7.91
N ASP A 91 0.55 0.85 -8.27
CA ASP A 91 1.27 0.04 -9.28
C ASP A 91 1.14 0.64 -10.69
N ASN A 92 -0.02 1.19 -11.01
CA ASN A 92 -0.33 1.81 -12.29
C ASN A 92 0.07 3.30 -12.28
N GLN A 93 1.36 3.54 -12.50
CA GLN A 93 1.97 4.87 -12.50
C GLN A 93 1.43 5.78 -13.61
N GLU A 94 1.15 5.24 -14.79
CA GLU A 94 0.60 6.01 -15.93
C GLU A 94 -0.82 6.53 -15.66
N LEU A 95 -1.66 5.70 -15.02
CA LEU A 95 -3.00 6.15 -14.61
C LEU A 95 -2.89 7.17 -13.48
N ALA A 96 -2.01 6.94 -12.50
CA ALA A 96 -1.79 7.88 -11.40
C ALA A 96 -1.36 9.27 -11.89
N GLU A 97 -0.47 9.35 -12.90
CA GLU A 97 0.06 10.61 -13.46
C GLU A 97 -1.04 11.60 -13.89
N LYS A 98 -2.16 11.07 -14.39
CA LYS A 98 -3.31 11.85 -14.88
C LYS A 98 -4.08 12.55 -13.76
N HIS A 99 -3.90 12.11 -12.51
CA HIS A 99 -4.63 12.58 -11.34
C HIS A 99 -3.72 13.18 -10.24
N VAL A 100 -2.45 13.43 -10.56
CA VAL A 100 -1.47 13.97 -9.61
C VAL A 100 -1.81 15.39 -9.21
N GLY A 101 -1.65 15.70 -7.92
CA GLY A 101 -1.99 16.98 -7.32
C GLY A 101 -3.47 17.12 -6.98
N GLU A 102 -4.27 16.08 -7.20
CA GLU A 102 -5.70 16.07 -6.90
C GLU A 102 -6.04 15.08 -5.77
N LYS A 103 -7.16 15.34 -5.11
CA LYS A 103 -7.79 14.35 -4.23
C LYS A 103 -8.53 13.32 -5.09
N ALA A 104 -8.29 12.05 -4.84
CA ALA A 104 -8.83 10.96 -5.63
C ALA A 104 -9.40 9.83 -4.77
N LYS A 105 -10.39 9.15 -5.36
CA LYS A 105 -10.91 7.85 -4.95
C LYS A 105 -10.18 6.79 -5.77
N VAL A 106 -9.36 5.98 -5.12
CA VAL A 106 -8.64 4.86 -5.76
C VAL A 106 -9.32 3.57 -5.38
N THR A 107 -9.78 2.81 -6.38
CA THR A 107 -10.33 1.47 -6.18
C THR A 107 -9.26 0.45 -6.58
N GLY A 108 -9.00 -0.52 -5.72
CA GLY A 108 -7.98 -1.53 -5.98
C GLY A 108 -7.75 -2.50 -4.82
N VAL A 109 -6.75 -3.35 -4.98
CA VAL A 109 -6.38 -4.37 -3.98
C VAL A 109 -5.08 -3.96 -3.30
N LEU A 110 -5.05 -3.90 -1.97
CA LEU A 110 -3.85 -3.56 -1.21
C LEU A 110 -3.03 -4.82 -0.94
N ASP A 111 -1.78 -4.84 -1.41
CA ASP A 111 -0.74 -5.74 -0.91
C ASP A 111 -0.15 -5.14 0.40
N PRO A 112 -0.46 -5.73 1.57
CA PRO A 112 0.00 -5.20 2.85
C PRO A 112 1.50 -5.40 3.08
N LYS A 113 2.16 -6.30 2.34
CA LYS A 113 3.61 -6.55 2.48
C LYS A 113 4.43 -5.42 1.89
N THR A 114 3.96 -4.86 0.78
CA THR A 114 4.66 -3.79 0.06
C THR A 114 4.00 -2.41 0.20
N ASN A 115 2.82 -2.33 0.83
CA ASN A 115 1.96 -1.14 0.84
C ASN A 115 1.68 -0.61 -0.57
N THR A 116 1.51 -1.53 -1.53
CA THR A 116 1.18 -1.20 -2.92
C THR A 116 -0.30 -1.48 -3.16
N ILE A 117 -1.02 -0.54 -3.75
CA ILE A 117 -2.37 -0.76 -4.26
C ILE A 117 -2.23 -1.17 -5.72
N ALA A 118 -2.73 -2.38 -6.03
CA ALA A 118 -3.03 -2.80 -7.39
C ALA A 118 -4.25 -2.01 -7.87
N VAL A 119 -4.03 -0.99 -8.69
CA VAL A 119 -5.03 0.01 -9.06
C VAL A 119 -5.94 -0.55 -10.15
N HIS A 120 -7.24 -0.55 -9.88
CA HIS A 120 -8.27 -0.84 -10.87
C HIS A 120 -8.86 0.44 -11.45
N SER A 121 -9.15 1.45 -10.61
CA SER A 121 -9.65 2.75 -11.08
C SER A 121 -9.23 3.91 -10.19
N ILE A 122 -9.17 5.10 -10.79
CA ILE A 122 -8.94 6.37 -10.10
C ILE A 122 -10.01 7.36 -10.57
N GLU A 123 -10.68 8.00 -9.63
CA GLU A 123 -11.68 9.03 -9.88
C GLU A 123 -11.38 10.27 -9.02
N PRO A 124 -11.39 11.49 -9.59
CA PRO A 124 -11.27 12.71 -8.81
C PRO A 124 -12.41 12.86 -7.79
N ILE A 125 -12.09 13.35 -6.60
CA ILE A 125 -13.07 13.75 -5.59
C ILE A 125 -13.36 15.23 -5.83
N LYS A 126 -14.53 15.53 -6.38
CA LYS A 126 -15.04 16.90 -6.51
C LYS A 126 -15.41 17.49 -5.16
#